data_AF-A0A8I3AGI9-F1
#
_entry.id   AF-A0A8I3AGI9-F1
#
_cell.length_a   1.000
_cell.length_b   1.000
_cell.length_c   1.000
_cell.angle_alpha   90.00
_cell.angle_beta   90.00
_cell.angle_gamma   90.00
#
_symmetry.space_group_name_H-M   'P 1'
#
loop_
_entity.id
_entity.type
_entity.pdbx_description
1 polymer ?
#
loop_
_entity_poly.entity_id
_entity_poly.type
_entity_poly.pdbx_seq_one_letter_code
_entity_poly.pdbx_strand_id
1 'polypeptide(L)'
;MASRCSCTALTKLPLGRSTSQSLTSRSFSTTTSQQRGLPRISPESPDWIQIPRARQDRASESKPVKPKGTLPVPRALFPDGARDPKLQPDFLAKSAPLPTNAASQQPARPGSATDIRRRMAEHRRANLAAGVEGLWQRKQQHEAPPSSRPRPRTSHDALVALYMRAGDFIVDEDHLAAEVDKLFGDDFFKKQARSTSTDADNAWDVWGAPPTLQHLGHLATKDATEDTSRTAKRQKSIAEELTGGQMD
;
A
#
# COMPACT_ATOMS: atom_id res chain seq x y z
N MET A 1 5.75 -60.58 -18.23
CA MET A 1 6.76 -61.17 -17.32
C MET A 1 8.15 -60.79 -17.79
N ALA A 2 8.97 -60.26 -16.86
CA ALA A 2 10.42 -60.00 -16.89
C ALA A 2 10.95 -59.12 -18.04
N SER A 3 11.24 -57.82 -17.87
CA SER A 3 12.18 -57.16 -16.94
C SER A 3 13.60 -57.73 -17.00
N ARG A 4 14.52 -56.99 -17.62
CA ARG A 4 15.96 -57.11 -17.39
C ARG A 4 16.57 -55.73 -17.19
N CYS A 5 16.77 -55.44 -15.91
CA CYS A 5 17.65 -54.42 -15.38
C CYS A 5 19.12 -54.73 -15.71
N SER A 6 19.92 -53.68 -15.89
CA SER A 6 21.34 -53.71 -15.50
C SER A 6 21.69 -52.41 -14.78
N CYS A 7 21.82 -52.54 -13.45
CA CYS A 7 22.61 -51.68 -12.55
C CYS A 7 23.90 -52.50 -12.27
N THR A 8 25.11 -52.04 -11.94
CA THR A 8 25.72 -50.83 -11.35
C THR A 8 27.21 -50.85 -11.79
N ALA A 9 27.99 -49.76 -11.69
CA ALA A 9 28.90 -49.57 -10.55
C ALA A 9 29.47 -48.14 -10.49
N LEU A 10 29.51 -47.63 -9.25
CA LEU A 10 30.08 -46.38 -8.80
C LEU A 10 31.61 -46.44 -8.72
N THR A 11 32.28 -45.33 -9.06
CA THR A 11 33.48 -44.88 -8.33
C THR A 11 33.41 -43.36 -8.12
N LYS A 12 33.63 -42.94 -6.87
CA LYS A 12 33.69 -41.55 -6.38
C LYS A 12 35.15 -41.21 -6.02
N LEU A 13 35.40 -39.89 -5.96
CA LEU A 13 36.41 -39.11 -5.22
C LEU A 13 37.63 -38.63 -6.03
N PRO A 14 38.28 -37.48 -5.66
CA PRO A 14 38.02 -36.56 -4.55
C PRO A 14 37.91 -35.06 -4.92
N LEU A 15 37.41 -34.28 -3.96
CA LEU A 15 37.51 -32.82 -3.89
C LEU A 15 38.98 -32.38 -3.81
N GLY A 16 39.41 -31.50 -4.73
CA GLY A 16 40.67 -30.77 -4.66
C GLY A 16 40.42 -29.29 -4.45
N ARG A 17 40.50 -28.84 -3.20
CA ARG A 17 40.55 -27.43 -2.80
C ARG A 17 41.93 -26.90 -3.15
N SER A 18 42.03 -26.09 -4.21
CA SER A 18 43.22 -25.28 -4.46
C SER A 18 42.93 -23.84 -4.10
N THR A 19 43.42 -23.43 -2.93
CA THR A 19 43.64 -22.02 -2.60
C THR A 19 44.97 -21.59 -3.23
N SER A 20 44.92 -21.03 -4.44
CA SER A 20 45.99 -20.19 -4.94
C SER A 20 45.68 -18.75 -4.57
N GLN A 21 46.27 -18.30 -3.46
CA GLN A 21 46.37 -16.88 -3.15
C GLN A 21 47.40 -16.29 -4.12
N SER A 22 46.94 -15.64 -5.19
CA SER A 22 47.76 -14.65 -5.88
C SER A 22 47.42 -13.27 -5.32
N LEU A 23 48.36 -12.74 -4.55
CA LEU A 23 48.36 -11.34 -4.16
C LEU A 23 48.79 -10.49 -5.36
N THR A 24 48.15 -9.33 -5.51
CA THR A 24 48.46 -8.20 -6.42
C THR A 24 48.13 -8.42 -7.90
N SER A 25 47.40 -7.56 -8.60
CA SER A 25 47.09 -6.14 -8.44
C SER A 25 45.62 -5.86 -8.76
N ARG A 26 44.99 -4.96 -8.01
CA ARG A 26 43.67 -4.41 -8.35
C ARG A 26 43.85 -3.48 -9.55
N SER A 27 43.61 -3.97 -10.75
CA SER A 27 43.32 -3.08 -11.88
C SER A 27 42.00 -2.38 -11.61
N PHE A 28 42.01 -1.05 -11.51
CA PHE A 28 40.82 -0.20 -11.53
C PHE A 28 40.11 -0.39 -12.88
N SER A 29 39.30 -1.43 -13.01
CA SER A 29 38.44 -1.65 -14.18
C SER A 29 37.00 -1.36 -13.77
N THR A 30 36.63 -0.09 -13.89
CA THR A 30 35.26 0.38 -13.69
C THR A 30 34.40 0.02 -14.89
N THR A 31 34.01 -1.24 -15.09
CA THR A 31 32.79 -1.58 -15.86
C THR A 31 32.31 -3.01 -15.57
N THR A 32 31.52 -3.19 -14.51
CA THR A 32 30.62 -4.35 -14.40
C THR A 32 29.21 -3.85 -14.14
N SER A 33 28.52 -3.47 -15.22
CA SER A 33 27.05 -3.46 -15.26
C SER A 33 26.61 -4.19 -16.52
N GLN A 34 26.82 -5.51 -16.51
CA GLN A 34 26.05 -6.41 -17.34
C GLN A 34 24.77 -6.76 -16.58
N GLN A 35 23.78 -5.86 -16.56
CA GLN A 35 22.43 -6.21 -16.15
C GLN A 35 21.40 -5.53 -17.05
N ARG A 36 20.71 -6.38 -17.82
CA ARG A 36 19.52 -6.13 -18.66
C ARG A 36 19.77 -5.54 -20.05
N GLY A 37 19.91 -6.44 -21.04
CA GLY A 37 19.08 -6.53 -22.26
C GLY A 37 18.85 -5.32 -23.17
N LEU A 38 19.36 -4.13 -22.88
CA LEU A 38 19.30 -2.95 -23.74
C LEU A 38 20.65 -2.78 -24.47
N PRO A 39 20.66 -2.34 -25.73
CA PRO A 39 21.90 -1.89 -26.36
C PRO A 39 22.54 -0.84 -25.45
N ARG A 40 23.86 -0.97 -25.24
CA ARG A 40 24.66 0.01 -24.53
C ARG A 40 24.37 1.36 -25.17
N ILE A 41 23.64 2.20 -24.43
CA ILE A 41 23.29 3.57 -24.80
C ILE A 41 24.58 4.21 -25.34
N SER A 42 24.58 4.86 -26.50
CA SER A 42 25.83 5.43 -27.03
C SER A 42 26.26 6.64 -26.19
N PRO A 43 27.58 6.93 -26.06
CA PRO A 43 28.06 8.11 -25.33
C PRO A 43 27.59 9.45 -25.92
N GLU A 44 27.09 9.43 -27.15
CA GLU A 44 26.46 10.58 -27.82
C GLU A 44 25.06 10.90 -27.26
N SER A 45 24.35 9.90 -26.75
CA SER A 45 22.98 10.13 -26.28
C SER A 45 22.98 10.87 -24.93
N PRO A 46 22.05 11.83 -24.73
CA PRO A 46 21.96 12.60 -23.49
C PRO A 46 21.64 11.73 -22.26
N ASP A 47 21.11 10.53 -22.49
CA ASP A 47 20.77 9.57 -21.45
C ASP A 47 21.94 8.64 -21.07
N TRP A 48 23.14 8.86 -21.63
CA TRP A 48 24.35 8.13 -21.28
C TRP A 48 24.68 8.21 -19.79
N ILE A 49 24.42 9.36 -19.16
CA ILE A 49 24.52 9.57 -17.72
C ILE A 49 23.25 10.28 -17.25
N GLN A 50 22.47 9.62 -16.38
CA GLN A 50 21.25 10.21 -15.82
C GLN A 50 21.59 11.18 -14.70
N ILE A 51 21.67 12.48 -15.02
CA ILE A 51 21.84 13.55 -14.03
C ILE A 51 20.45 13.95 -13.50
N PRO A 52 20.15 13.74 -12.20
CA PRO A 52 18.86 14.15 -11.66
C PRO A 52 18.75 15.68 -11.71
N ARG A 53 17.63 16.18 -12.25
CA ARG A 53 17.32 17.62 -12.27
C ARG A 53 16.73 18.07 -10.94
N ALA A 54 16.93 19.32 -10.55
CA ALA A 54 16.28 19.86 -9.37
C ALA A 54 14.76 20.00 -9.63
N ARG A 55 13.96 19.97 -8.56
CA ARG A 55 12.49 19.88 -8.66
C ARG A 55 11.84 21.05 -9.39
N GLN A 56 12.46 22.24 -9.39
CA GLN A 56 11.88 23.48 -9.93
C GLN A 56 12.54 23.97 -11.23
N ASP A 57 13.58 23.32 -11.74
CA ASP A 57 14.32 23.80 -12.92
C ASP A 57 13.42 23.96 -14.15
N ARG A 58 12.38 23.13 -14.25
CA ARG A 58 11.42 23.11 -15.35
C ARG A 58 10.34 24.21 -15.27
N ALA A 59 10.24 24.92 -14.15
CA ALA A 59 9.24 25.98 -13.97
C ALA A 59 9.53 27.22 -14.85
N SER A 60 10.77 27.37 -15.31
CA SER A 60 11.20 28.42 -16.23
C SER A 60 10.95 28.10 -17.70
N GLU A 61 10.65 26.83 -18.04
CA GLU A 61 10.35 26.42 -19.42
C GLU A 61 8.99 27.01 -19.86
N SER A 62 8.97 27.72 -20.98
CA SER A 62 7.71 28.22 -21.56
C SER A 62 6.77 27.05 -21.86
N LYS A 63 5.51 27.13 -21.43
CA LYS A 63 4.53 26.05 -21.60
C LYS A 63 4.43 25.66 -23.09
N PRO A 64 4.46 24.36 -23.44
CA PRO A 64 4.40 23.94 -24.84
C PRO A 64 3.10 24.42 -25.49
N VAL A 65 3.17 24.69 -26.80
CA VAL A 65 2.01 25.08 -27.60
C VAL A 65 0.92 24.01 -27.45
N LYS A 66 -0.32 24.44 -27.21
CA LYS A 66 -1.46 23.53 -27.06
C LYS A 66 -1.64 22.72 -28.35
N PRO A 67 -1.57 21.38 -28.31
CA PRO A 67 -1.84 20.56 -29.48
C PRO A 67 -3.27 20.84 -29.96
N LYS A 68 -3.47 20.87 -31.28
CA LYS A 68 -4.79 21.09 -31.89
C LYS A 68 -5.52 19.77 -32.05
N GLY A 69 -6.86 19.83 -32.07
CA GLY A 69 -7.72 18.65 -32.24
C GLY A 69 -8.12 17.99 -30.92
N THR A 70 -9.01 17.00 -31.01
CA THR A 70 -9.49 16.21 -29.86
C THR A 70 -9.67 14.77 -30.31
N LEU A 71 -9.23 13.82 -29.49
CA LEU A 71 -9.45 12.41 -29.74
C LEU A 71 -10.86 12.00 -29.30
N PRO A 72 -11.53 11.08 -30.00
CA PRO A 72 -12.80 10.53 -29.55
C PRO A 72 -12.66 9.88 -28.18
N VAL A 73 -13.54 10.24 -27.25
CA VAL A 73 -13.53 9.67 -25.90
C VAL A 73 -13.98 8.20 -25.99
N PRO A 74 -13.18 7.25 -25.47
CA PRO A 74 -13.57 5.85 -25.46
C PRO A 74 -14.87 5.63 -24.70
N ARG A 75 -15.72 4.72 -25.20
CA ARG A 75 -16.99 4.38 -24.55
C ARG A 75 -16.75 3.65 -23.22
N ALA A 76 -17.53 4.01 -22.20
CA ALA A 76 -17.60 3.25 -20.95
C ALA A 76 -18.24 1.86 -21.18
N LEU A 77 -17.51 0.80 -20.80
CA LEU A 77 -17.94 -0.59 -20.98
C LEU A 77 -18.59 -1.19 -19.73
N PHE A 78 -18.32 -0.59 -18.57
CA PHE A 78 -18.80 -0.97 -17.25
C PHE A 78 -19.54 0.22 -16.65
N PRO A 79 -20.86 0.15 -16.45
CA PRO A 79 -21.61 1.21 -15.80
C PRO A 79 -21.18 1.33 -14.32
N ASP A 80 -21.62 2.42 -13.69
CA ASP A 80 -21.36 2.67 -12.28
C ASP A 80 -22.51 2.04 -11.48
N GLY A 81 -22.26 0.92 -10.81
CA GLY A 81 -23.30 0.15 -10.13
C GLY A 81 -22.79 -1.16 -9.52
N ALA A 82 -23.54 -1.71 -8.56
CA ALA A 82 -23.05 -2.76 -7.66
C ALA A 82 -22.82 -4.14 -8.29
N ARG A 83 -23.43 -4.46 -9.45
CA ARG A 83 -23.30 -5.80 -10.03
C ARG A 83 -23.29 -5.79 -11.56
N ASP A 84 -22.10 -5.79 -12.11
CA ASP A 84 -21.88 -5.92 -13.54
C ASP A 84 -21.96 -7.39 -14.01
N PRO A 85 -22.84 -7.72 -14.98
CA PRO A 85 -22.97 -9.08 -15.49
C PRO A 85 -21.69 -9.62 -16.13
N LYS A 86 -20.85 -8.73 -16.69
CA LYS A 86 -19.63 -9.09 -17.41
C LYS A 86 -18.50 -9.61 -16.51
N LEU A 87 -18.56 -9.28 -15.22
CA LEU A 87 -17.58 -9.68 -14.22
C LEU A 87 -17.86 -11.02 -13.58
N GLN A 88 -19.07 -11.56 -13.78
CA GLN A 88 -19.40 -12.87 -13.26
C GLN A 88 -18.64 -13.95 -14.04
N PRO A 89 -18.12 -15.00 -13.38
CA PRO A 89 -17.40 -16.08 -14.07
C PRO A 89 -18.27 -16.76 -15.15
N ASP A 90 -19.58 -16.83 -14.90
CA ASP A 90 -20.59 -17.34 -15.83
C ASP A 90 -20.65 -16.59 -17.16
N PHE A 91 -20.25 -15.31 -17.19
CA PHE A 91 -20.32 -14.49 -18.39
C PHE A 91 -19.48 -15.07 -19.52
N LEU A 92 -18.28 -15.55 -19.21
CA LEU A 92 -17.38 -16.14 -20.21
C LEU A 92 -17.96 -17.44 -20.75
N ALA A 93 -18.50 -18.29 -19.88
CA ALA A 93 -19.13 -19.56 -20.27
C ALA A 93 -20.38 -19.35 -21.15
N LYS A 94 -21.19 -18.32 -20.87
CA LYS A 94 -22.40 -17.98 -21.63
C LYS A 94 -22.09 -17.27 -22.95
N SER A 95 -21.13 -16.34 -22.95
CA SER A 95 -20.80 -15.52 -24.12
C SER A 95 -19.98 -16.28 -25.15
N ALA A 96 -19.08 -17.16 -24.70
CA ALA A 96 -18.20 -17.92 -25.57
C ALA A 96 -18.00 -19.35 -25.05
N PRO A 97 -19.02 -20.22 -25.19
CA PRO A 97 -19.00 -21.57 -24.67
C PRO A 97 -17.90 -22.43 -25.31
N LEU A 98 -17.44 -23.42 -24.56
CA LEU A 98 -16.51 -24.43 -25.05
C LEU A 98 -17.22 -25.47 -25.93
N PRO A 99 -16.50 -26.11 -26.88
CA PRO A 99 -17.05 -27.16 -27.72
C PRO A 99 -17.58 -28.33 -26.88
N THR A 100 -18.88 -28.57 -26.95
CA THR A 100 -19.56 -29.61 -26.16
C THR A 100 -19.43 -31.00 -26.78
N ASN A 101 -19.46 -31.10 -28.12
CA ASN A 101 -19.50 -32.40 -28.81
C ASN A 101 -18.11 -33.05 -28.84
N ALA A 102 -18.03 -34.36 -28.61
CA ALA A 102 -16.76 -35.11 -28.65
C ALA A 102 -15.99 -34.92 -29.98
N ALA A 103 -16.69 -34.94 -31.12
CA ALA A 103 -16.08 -34.69 -32.43
C ALA A 103 -15.55 -33.26 -32.60
N SER A 104 -16.12 -32.29 -31.86
CA SER A 104 -15.66 -30.90 -31.88
C SER A 104 -14.44 -30.66 -30.98
N GLN A 105 -14.22 -31.52 -29.99
CA GLN A 105 -13.06 -31.51 -29.11
C GLN A 105 -11.82 -32.14 -29.77
N GLN A 106 -12.01 -33.10 -30.68
CA GLN A 106 -10.90 -33.69 -31.42
C GLN A 106 -10.24 -32.64 -32.33
N PRO A 107 -8.91 -32.58 -32.44
CA PRO A 107 -8.23 -31.62 -33.29
C PRO A 107 -8.67 -31.78 -34.75
N ALA A 108 -8.96 -30.67 -35.42
CA ALA A 108 -9.28 -30.69 -36.84
C ALA A 108 -8.00 -30.94 -37.65
N ARG A 109 -8.15 -31.44 -38.88
CA ARG A 109 -7.02 -31.58 -39.80
C ARG A 109 -6.29 -30.23 -39.93
N PRO A 110 -4.96 -30.18 -39.74
CA PRO A 110 -4.21 -28.94 -39.76
C PRO A 110 -4.39 -28.22 -41.11
N GLY A 111 -4.68 -26.92 -41.07
CA GLY A 111 -4.88 -26.08 -42.27
C GLY A 111 -6.26 -26.20 -42.91
N SER A 112 -7.17 -27.02 -42.37
CA SER A 112 -8.57 -27.06 -42.81
C SER A 112 -9.34 -25.81 -42.39
N ALA A 113 -10.41 -25.48 -43.11
CA ALA A 113 -11.29 -24.36 -42.75
C ALA A 113 -11.93 -24.50 -41.36
N THR A 114 -12.08 -25.72 -40.84
CA THR A 114 -12.56 -25.98 -39.48
C THR A 114 -11.47 -25.72 -38.44
N ASP A 115 -10.22 -26.12 -38.70
CA ASP A 115 -9.05 -25.81 -37.86
C ASP A 115 -8.86 -24.29 -37.71
N ILE A 116 -8.88 -23.55 -38.83
CA ILE A 116 -8.78 -22.08 -38.79
C ILE A 116 -9.92 -21.47 -37.96
N ARG A 117 -11.17 -21.90 -38.18
CA ARG A 117 -12.31 -21.40 -37.39
C ARG A 117 -12.18 -21.70 -35.90
N ARG A 118 -11.65 -22.87 -35.53
CA ARG A 118 -11.41 -23.26 -34.13
C ARG A 118 -10.32 -22.41 -33.49
N ARG A 119 -9.17 -22.24 -34.15
CA ARG A 119 -8.10 -21.34 -33.68
C ARG A 119 -8.60 -19.92 -33.50
N MET A 120 -9.37 -19.41 -34.46
CA MET A 120 -9.96 -18.07 -34.35
C MET A 120 -10.96 -17.98 -33.18
N ALA A 121 -11.74 -19.03 -32.91
CA ALA A 121 -12.64 -19.07 -31.77
C ALA A 121 -11.88 -19.14 -30.43
N GLU A 122 -10.76 -19.85 -30.37
CA GLU A 122 -9.86 -19.90 -29.21
C GLU A 122 -9.22 -18.53 -28.95
N HIS A 123 -8.67 -17.88 -29.98
CA HIS A 123 -8.13 -16.52 -29.86
C HIS A 123 -9.18 -15.50 -29.41
N ARG A 124 -10.40 -15.54 -29.95
CA ARG A 124 -11.49 -14.66 -29.50
C ARG A 124 -11.86 -14.89 -28.04
N ARG A 125 -11.90 -16.16 -27.60
CA ARG A 125 -12.14 -16.53 -26.19
C ARG A 125 -11.05 -15.99 -25.27
N ALA A 126 -9.78 -16.21 -25.63
CA ALA A 126 -8.64 -15.71 -24.88
C ALA A 126 -8.65 -14.17 -24.79
N ASN A 127 -8.86 -13.48 -25.92
CA ASN A 127 -8.89 -12.01 -25.97
C ASN A 127 -10.09 -11.42 -25.21
N LEU A 128 -11.26 -12.07 -25.23
CA LEU A 128 -12.43 -11.65 -24.46
C LEU A 128 -12.14 -11.75 -22.96
N ALA A 129 -11.61 -12.89 -22.50
CA ALA A 129 -11.30 -13.13 -21.10
C ALA A 129 -10.26 -12.12 -20.59
N ALA A 130 -9.11 -12.03 -21.26
CA ALA A 130 -8.06 -11.09 -20.89
C ALA A 130 -8.51 -9.62 -21.02
N GLY A 131 -9.33 -9.32 -22.03
CA GLY A 131 -9.85 -7.97 -22.27
C GLY A 131 -10.78 -7.49 -21.18
N VAL A 132 -11.77 -8.31 -20.78
CA VAL A 132 -12.72 -7.97 -19.70
C VAL A 132 -11.98 -7.76 -18.38
N GLU A 133 -11.08 -8.69 -18.04
CA GLU A 133 -10.28 -8.61 -16.81
C GLU A 133 -9.39 -7.36 -16.80
N GLY A 134 -8.61 -7.12 -17.85
CA GLY A 134 -7.68 -5.99 -17.92
C GLY A 134 -8.37 -4.63 -18.03
N LEU A 135 -9.55 -4.54 -18.65
CA LEU A 135 -10.34 -3.31 -18.66
C LEU A 135 -10.94 -3.01 -17.29
N TRP A 136 -11.39 -4.03 -16.57
CA TRP A 136 -11.88 -3.88 -15.21
C TRP A 136 -10.78 -3.45 -14.24
N GLN A 137 -9.62 -4.10 -14.27
CA GLN A 137 -8.48 -3.71 -13.45
C GLN A 137 -8.10 -2.24 -13.68
N ARG A 138 -8.14 -1.77 -14.93
CA ARG A 138 -7.93 -0.34 -15.26
C ARG A 138 -9.02 0.56 -14.71
N LYS A 139 -10.30 0.15 -14.76
CA LYS A 139 -11.40 0.89 -14.12
C LYS A 139 -11.14 1.00 -12.62
N GLN A 140 -10.82 -0.09 -11.93
CA GLN A 140 -10.51 -0.08 -10.51
C GLN A 140 -9.31 0.82 -10.18
N GLN A 141 -8.24 0.80 -10.97
CA GLN A 141 -7.08 1.67 -10.77
C GLN A 141 -7.39 3.17 -10.99
N HIS A 142 -8.30 3.46 -11.92
CA HIS A 142 -8.69 4.84 -12.25
C HIS A 142 -9.75 5.39 -11.30
N GLU A 143 -10.72 4.56 -10.88
CA GLU A 143 -11.73 4.90 -9.88
C GLU A 143 -11.18 4.89 -8.46
N ALA A 144 -10.13 4.08 -8.20
CA ALA A 144 -9.38 4.21 -6.97
C ALA A 144 -9.02 5.70 -6.85
N PRO A 145 -9.51 6.39 -5.81
CA PRO A 145 -9.13 7.77 -5.60
C PRO A 145 -7.60 7.80 -5.56
N PRO A 146 -6.93 8.83 -6.10
CA PRO A 146 -5.48 8.94 -6.01
C PRO A 146 -5.09 8.98 -4.53
N SER A 147 -4.88 7.80 -3.96
CA SER A 147 -4.61 7.52 -2.54
C SER A 147 -3.21 8.00 -2.13
N SER A 148 -2.45 8.60 -3.05
CA SER A 148 -1.04 8.92 -2.89
C SER A 148 -0.72 10.39 -3.16
N ARG A 149 -1.60 11.30 -2.73
CA ARG A 149 -1.13 12.60 -2.25
C ARG A 149 -1.47 12.73 -0.78
N PRO A 150 -0.64 12.22 0.15
CA PRO A 150 -0.52 12.90 1.43
C PRO A 150 -0.02 14.30 1.09
N ARG A 151 -0.96 15.24 1.02
CA ARG A 151 -0.64 16.65 0.86
C ARG A 151 0.22 17.04 2.07
N PRO A 152 1.08 18.07 1.98
CA PRO A 152 1.78 18.68 3.13
C PRO A 152 0.87 19.12 4.30
N ARG A 153 -0.43 18.88 4.19
CA ARG A 153 -1.46 19.03 5.22
C ARG A 153 -1.18 18.12 6.42
N THR A 154 -0.75 16.86 6.26
CA THR A 154 -0.49 16.01 7.45
C THR A 154 0.61 16.57 8.35
N SER A 155 1.69 17.11 7.77
CA SER A 155 2.75 17.77 8.53
C SER A 155 2.27 19.08 9.15
N HIS A 156 1.50 19.88 8.42
CA HIS A 156 0.95 21.14 8.92
C HIS A 156 -0.08 20.91 10.04
N ASP A 157 -1.01 19.97 9.86
CA ASP A 157 -2.05 19.61 10.82
C ASP A 157 -1.41 19.03 12.10
N ALA A 158 -0.35 18.22 11.96
CA ALA A 158 0.44 17.75 13.09
C ALA A 158 1.16 18.90 13.84
N LEU A 159 1.67 19.91 13.13
CA LEU A 159 2.28 21.08 13.74
C LEU A 159 1.25 21.98 14.45
N VAL A 160 0.07 22.17 13.87
CA VAL A 160 -1.03 22.94 14.49
C VAL A 160 -1.51 22.24 15.76
N ALA A 161 -1.66 20.91 15.73
CA ALA A 161 -2.01 20.14 16.92
C ALA A 161 -0.94 20.27 18.03
N LEU A 162 0.34 20.27 17.67
CA LEU A 162 1.43 20.50 18.62
C LEU A 162 1.40 21.92 19.19
N TYR A 163 1.12 22.93 18.37
CA TYR A 163 1.02 24.33 18.79
C TYR A 163 -0.08 24.56 19.82
N MET A 164 -1.28 23.99 19.61
CA MET A 164 -2.38 24.13 20.57
C MET A 164 -2.08 23.41 21.89
N ARG A 165 -1.46 22.22 21.82
CA ARG A 165 -1.02 21.48 23.02
C ARG A 165 0.16 22.13 23.73
N ALA A 166 0.93 22.98 23.04
CA ALA A 166 2.13 23.60 23.61
C ALA A 166 1.83 24.53 24.80
N GLY A 167 0.56 24.90 25.04
CA GLY A 167 0.14 25.58 26.26
C GLY A 167 0.41 24.77 27.55
N ASP A 168 0.40 23.43 27.46
CA ASP A 168 0.69 22.53 28.57
C ASP A 168 2.19 22.18 28.69
N PHE A 169 3.04 22.72 27.81
CA PHE A 169 4.46 22.37 27.81
C PHE A 169 5.24 23.22 28.81
N ILE A 170 6.10 22.53 29.57
CA ILE A 170 7.02 23.16 30.50
C ILE A 170 8.30 23.48 29.72
N VAL A 171 8.53 24.75 29.43
CA VAL A 171 9.72 25.25 28.70
C VAL A 171 10.71 25.93 29.65
N ASP A 172 10.20 26.72 30.60
CA ASP A 172 11.02 27.49 31.55
C ASP A 172 11.17 26.77 32.90
N GLU A 173 12.29 27.02 33.56
CA GLU A 173 12.65 26.43 34.87
C GLU A 173 11.71 26.89 35.99
N ASP A 174 11.23 28.14 35.93
CA ASP A 174 10.28 28.68 36.91
C ASP A 174 8.92 27.99 36.82
N HIS A 175 8.44 27.72 35.60
CA HIS A 175 7.20 26.97 35.37
C HIS A 175 7.33 25.53 35.86
N LEU A 176 8.51 24.91 35.65
CA LEU A 176 8.80 23.59 36.18
C LEU A 176 8.74 23.56 37.71
N ALA A 177 9.38 24.50 38.39
CA ALA A 177 9.38 24.56 39.85
C ALA A 177 7.96 24.71 40.42
N ALA A 178 7.15 25.60 39.83
CA ALA A 178 5.76 25.80 40.25
C ALA A 178 4.89 24.54 40.06
N GLU A 179 5.03 23.84 38.93
CA GLU A 179 4.26 22.62 38.68
C GLU A 179 4.76 21.45 39.54
N VAL A 180 6.06 21.40 39.87
CA VAL A 180 6.63 20.43 40.81
C VAL A 180 6.06 20.65 42.22
N ASP A 181 6.08 21.87 42.74
CA ASP A 181 5.53 22.15 44.07
C ASP A 181 4.02 21.85 44.15
N LYS A 182 3.30 22.04 43.03
CA LYS A 182 1.88 21.71 42.91
C LYS A 182 1.61 20.21 42.87
N LEU A 183 2.35 19.44 42.08
CA LEU A 183 2.12 18.00 41.89
C LEU A 183 2.74 17.14 42.99
N PHE A 184 3.88 17.56 43.54
CA PHE A 184 4.66 16.83 44.54
C PHE A 184 4.49 17.36 45.96
N GLY A 185 3.53 18.27 46.20
CA GLY A 185 3.15 18.64 47.57
C GLY A 185 2.54 17.44 48.31
N ASP A 186 2.87 17.28 49.60
CA ASP A 186 2.42 16.16 50.45
C ASP A 186 0.89 16.02 50.55
N ASP A 187 0.16 17.10 50.24
CA ASP A 187 -1.32 17.14 50.26
C ASP A 187 -1.97 16.91 48.89
N PHE A 188 -1.21 16.70 47.82
CA PHE A 188 -1.75 16.65 46.45
C PHE A 188 -2.78 15.51 46.29
N PHE A 189 -2.42 14.29 46.67
CA PHE A 189 -3.32 13.14 46.58
C PHE A 189 -4.50 13.23 47.56
N LYS A 190 -4.28 13.82 48.74
CA LYS A 190 -5.31 14.06 49.75
C LYS A 190 -6.37 15.06 49.28
N LYS A 191 -5.97 16.09 48.53
CA LYS A 191 -6.89 17.07 47.91
C LYS A 191 -7.67 16.51 46.73
N GLN A 192 -7.07 15.56 45.99
CA GLN A 192 -7.68 14.97 44.79
C GLN A 192 -8.59 13.76 45.12
N ALA A 193 -8.47 13.21 46.34
CA ALA A 193 -9.28 12.09 46.80
C ALA A 193 -10.79 12.42 46.74
N ARG A 194 -11.56 11.54 46.11
CA ARG A 194 -13.03 11.70 45.99
C ARG A 194 -13.81 11.38 47.26
N SER A 195 -13.15 10.84 48.28
CA SER A 195 -13.77 10.35 49.52
C SER A 195 -12.99 10.83 50.74
N THR A 196 -13.70 11.37 51.73
CA THR A 196 -13.12 11.92 52.98
C THR A 196 -12.71 10.84 53.99
N SER A 197 -12.92 9.55 53.69
CA SER A 197 -12.84 8.46 54.66
C SER A 197 -11.53 7.65 54.64
N THR A 198 -10.68 7.85 53.64
CA THR A 198 -9.43 7.11 53.48
C THR A 198 -8.34 8.09 53.09
N ASP A 199 -7.23 8.11 53.85
CA ASP A 199 -6.03 8.85 53.45
C ASP A 199 -5.52 8.25 52.13
N ALA A 200 -5.67 9.01 51.05
CA ALA A 200 -5.17 8.64 49.74
C ALA A 200 -3.77 9.22 49.58
N ASP A 201 -2.77 8.36 49.73
CA ASP A 201 -1.35 8.74 49.61
C ASP A 201 -0.77 8.39 48.23
N ASN A 202 -1.50 7.63 47.40
CA ASN A 202 -1.02 7.17 46.09
C ASN A 202 -1.98 7.49 44.93
N ALA A 203 -1.41 7.55 43.72
CA ALA A 203 -2.16 7.70 42.47
C ALA A 203 -3.23 6.62 42.25
N TRP A 204 -2.99 5.40 42.74
CA TRP A 204 -3.95 4.29 42.59
C TRP A 204 -5.15 4.42 43.52
N ASP A 205 -5.00 5.10 44.65
CA ASP A 205 -6.09 5.37 45.59
C ASP A 205 -7.03 6.46 45.05
N VAL A 206 -6.50 7.40 44.28
CA VAL A 206 -7.23 8.53 43.70
C VAL A 206 -7.84 8.20 42.33
N TRP A 207 -7.06 7.62 41.41
CA TRP A 207 -7.48 7.38 40.03
C TRP A 207 -7.87 5.93 39.75
N GLY A 208 -7.65 5.03 40.70
CA GLY A 208 -7.87 3.59 40.54
C GLY A 208 -6.73 2.89 39.80
N ALA A 209 -6.89 1.58 39.63
CA ALA A 209 -5.96 0.78 38.84
C ALA A 209 -5.95 1.24 37.38
N PRO A 210 -4.79 1.25 36.72
CA PRO A 210 -4.69 1.64 35.32
C PRO A 210 -5.59 0.76 34.43
N PRO A 211 -6.13 1.31 33.33
CA PRO A 211 -7.08 0.59 32.49
C PRO A 211 -6.44 -0.66 31.87
N THR A 212 -6.99 -1.83 32.19
CA THR A 212 -6.54 -3.12 31.64
C THR A 212 -7.19 -3.42 30.29
N LEU A 213 -6.67 -4.41 29.55
CA LEU A 213 -7.29 -4.86 28.30
C LEU A 213 -8.74 -5.33 28.48
N GLN A 214 -9.05 -5.94 29.63
CA GLN A 214 -10.43 -6.32 29.98
C GLN A 214 -11.31 -5.08 30.16
N HIS A 215 -10.82 -4.06 30.87
CA HIS A 215 -11.52 -2.79 31.03
C HIS A 215 -11.77 -2.11 29.67
N LEU A 216 -10.76 -2.08 28.79
CA LEU A 216 -10.89 -1.53 27.44
C LEU A 216 -11.89 -2.34 26.58
N GLY A 217 -11.89 -3.67 26.71
CA GLY A 217 -12.86 -4.55 26.06
C GLY A 217 -14.29 -4.29 26.54
N HIS A 218 -14.48 -4.15 27.86
CA HIS A 218 -15.77 -3.79 28.43
C HIS A 218 -16.25 -2.39 28.01
N LEU A 219 -15.35 -1.42 27.87
CA LEU A 219 -15.66 -0.09 27.32
C LEU A 219 -16.01 -0.13 25.82
N ALA A 220 -15.53 -1.14 25.09
CA ALA A 220 -15.88 -1.32 23.68
C ALA A 220 -17.25 -2.00 23.52
N THR A 221 -17.67 -2.82 24.49
CA THR A 221 -18.94 -3.56 24.46
C THR A 221 -20.08 -2.89 25.24
N LYS A 222 -19.78 -1.90 26.10
CA LYS A 222 -20.80 -1.17 26.87
C LYS A 222 -21.69 -0.36 25.92
N ASP A 223 -23.01 -0.47 26.10
CA ASP A 223 -24.00 0.22 25.28
C ASP A 223 -24.04 1.73 25.49
N ALA A 224 -24.37 2.44 24.40
CA ALA A 224 -24.21 3.87 24.11
C ALA A 224 -24.94 4.89 25.00
N THR A 225 -25.46 4.50 26.17
CA THR A 225 -26.29 5.38 27.02
C THR A 225 -25.49 6.42 27.82
N GLU A 226 -24.23 6.15 28.15
CA GLU A 226 -23.29 7.13 28.78
C GLU A 226 -22.31 7.78 27.76
N ASP A 227 -22.45 7.47 26.47
CA ASP A 227 -21.47 7.77 25.41
C ASP A 227 -21.63 9.14 24.75
N THR A 228 -22.47 10.03 25.30
CA THR A 228 -22.70 11.37 24.73
C THR A 228 -21.39 12.17 24.64
N SER A 229 -20.54 12.08 25.67
CA SER A 229 -19.23 12.74 25.70
C SER A 229 -18.22 12.15 24.70
N ARG A 230 -18.23 10.82 24.51
CA ARG A 230 -17.34 10.13 23.56
C ARG A 230 -17.77 10.38 22.12
N THR A 231 -19.07 10.38 21.87
CA THR A 231 -19.64 10.69 20.55
C THR A 231 -19.38 12.15 20.19
N ALA A 232 -19.54 13.09 21.13
CA ALA A 232 -19.20 14.50 20.94
C ALA A 232 -17.71 14.69 20.61
N LYS A 233 -16.80 14.00 21.33
CA LYS A 233 -15.35 14.02 21.01
C LYS A 233 -15.03 13.49 19.61
N ARG A 234 -15.71 12.41 19.18
CA ARG A 234 -15.54 11.85 17.83
C ARG A 234 -16.11 12.77 16.75
N GLN A 235 -17.27 13.37 17.00
CA GLN A 235 -17.87 14.35 16.09
C GLN A 235 -16.97 15.58 15.95
N LYS A 236 -16.41 16.06 17.06
CA LYS A 236 -15.40 17.12 17.08
C LYS A 236 -14.16 16.73 16.28
N SER A 237 -13.57 15.55 16.50
CA SER A 237 -12.38 15.12 15.74
C SER A 237 -12.65 14.97 14.23
N ILE A 238 -13.83 14.46 13.86
CA ILE A 238 -14.24 14.35 12.45
C ILE A 238 -14.43 15.74 11.83
N ALA A 239 -15.04 16.67 12.58
CA ALA A 239 -15.20 18.05 12.12
C ALA A 239 -13.85 18.74 11.93
N GLU A 240 -12.91 18.61 12.88
CA GLU A 240 -11.56 19.17 12.80
C GLU A 240 -10.75 18.60 11.63
N GLU A 241 -10.83 17.29 11.38
CA GLU A 241 -10.17 16.64 10.24
C GLU A 241 -10.73 17.15 8.91
N LEU A 242 -12.05 17.38 8.85
CA LEU A 242 -12.74 17.86 7.65
C LEU A 242 -12.49 19.34 7.38
N THR A 243 -12.50 20.19 8.42
CA THR A 243 -12.29 21.64 8.30
C THR A 243 -10.81 22.01 8.20
N GLY A 244 -9.91 21.14 8.69
CA GLY A 244 -8.48 21.38 8.73
C GLY A 244 -8.06 22.41 9.78
N GLY A 245 -8.87 22.59 10.83
CA GLY A 245 -8.59 23.48 11.95
C GLY A 245 -9.17 22.92 13.24
N GLN A 246 -8.46 23.10 14.36
CA GLN A 246 -8.95 22.71 15.68
C GLN A 246 -10.09 23.62 16.15
N MET A 247 -11.11 23.04 16.78
CA MET A 247 -12.22 23.76 17.40
C MET A 247 -12.01 23.75 18.91
N ASP A 248 -12.35 24.83 19.62
CA ASP A 248 -12.33 24.86 21.10
C ASP A 248 -13.71 24.46 21.66
#